data_AF-A0A660LLV5-F1
#
_entry.id   AF-A0A660LLV5-F1
#
_cell.length_a   1.000
_cell.length_b   1.000
_cell.length_c   1.000
_cell.angle_alpha   90.00
_cell.angle_beta   90.00
_cell.angle_gamma   90.00
#
_symmetry.space_group_name_H-M   'P 1'
#
loop_
_entity.id
_entity.type
_entity.pdbx_description
1 polymer ?
#
loop_
_entity_poly.entity_id
_entity_poly.type
_entity_poly.pdbx_seq_one_letter_code
_entity_poly.pdbx_strand_id
1 'polypeptide(L)'
;MNVEKSNTPQEEELRARAQAEYDRLKAQTGRTSTRDGKTRHGGDSPRREWTEATGGENGEKQTDGERQSIDSLVNSVSSQVATLVHDEVEYAKANVKAAIPKLTVGGVLVAAAALTGIFAFAMILMTFVHVLAAFLPMWASFLIVGAVLLLPTGIFALLGGRKLKALKAHLASLSSLGANLAKDVAAIKNGMKK
;
A
#
# COMPACT_ATOMS: atom_id res chain seq x y z
N MET A 1 -4.57 -15.65 55.83
CA MET A 1 -3.80 -16.71 55.15
C MET A 1 -3.03 -16.03 54.02
N ASN A 2 -1.83 -15.53 54.32
CA ASN A 2 -1.03 -14.76 53.36
C ASN A 2 -0.31 -15.73 52.44
N VAL A 3 -0.62 -15.65 51.14
CA VAL A 3 0.15 -16.35 50.11
C VAL A 3 1.44 -15.56 49.92
N GLU A 4 2.45 -15.95 50.67
CA GLU A 4 3.81 -15.49 50.47
C GLU A 4 4.24 -15.93 49.06
N LYS A 5 4.28 -14.97 48.14
CA LYS A 5 4.83 -15.15 46.79
C LYS A 5 6.33 -15.36 46.94
N SER A 6 6.74 -16.59 47.23
CA SER A 6 8.13 -17.00 47.09
C SER A 6 8.47 -16.97 45.61
N ASN A 7 8.95 -15.82 45.14
CA ASN A 7 9.58 -15.69 43.84
C ASN A 7 10.72 -16.71 43.81
N THR A 8 10.62 -17.65 42.89
CA THR A 8 11.67 -18.64 42.69
C THR A 8 12.94 -17.91 42.22
N PRO A 9 14.15 -18.37 42.59
CA PRO A 9 15.41 -17.74 42.17
C PRO A 9 15.54 -17.58 40.64
N GLN A 10 14.83 -18.42 39.89
CA GLN A 10 14.75 -18.41 38.44
C GLN A 10 14.02 -17.16 37.90
N GLU A 11 12.97 -16.68 38.57
CA GLU A 11 12.21 -15.49 38.16
C GLU A 11 13.03 -14.21 38.30
N GLU A 12 13.87 -14.11 39.33
CA GLU A 12 14.76 -12.95 39.51
C GLU A 12 15.86 -12.92 38.45
N GLU A 13 16.42 -14.08 38.11
CA GLU A 13 17.43 -14.20 37.06
C GLU A 13 16.85 -13.88 35.68
N LEU A 14 15.64 -14.34 35.39
CA LEU A 14 14.93 -14.04 34.13
C LEU A 14 14.61 -12.54 34.01
N ARG A 15 14.21 -11.89 35.11
CA ARG A 15 13.96 -10.44 35.14
C ARG A 15 15.24 -9.64 34.96
N ALA A 16 16.33 -10.04 35.62
CA ALA A 16 17.64 -9.41 35.46
C ALA A 16 18.17 -9.54 34.02
N ARG A 17 18.01 -10.72 33.40
CA ARG A 17 18.36 -10.95 31.98
C ARG A 17 17.48 -10.13 31.04
N ALA A 18 16.17 -10.05 31.30
CA ALA A 18 15.24 -9.26 30.50
C ALA A 18 15.53 -7.75 30.56
N GLN A 19 15.90 -7.23 31.73
CA GLN A 19 16.30 -5.83 31.89
C GLN A 19 17.63 -5.52 31.20
N ALA A 20 18.61 -6.42 31.28
CA ALA A 20 19.87 -6.26 30.57
C ALA A 20 19.70 -6.25 29.03
N GLU A 21 18.78 -7.06 28.49
CA GLU A 21 18.43 -6.98 27.06
C GLU A 21 17.69 -5.69 26.70
N TYR A 22 16.74 -5.26 27.53
CA TYR A 22 16.01 -4.01 27.30
C TYR A 22 16.95 -2.80 27.22
N ASP A 23 17.94 -2.73 28.11
CA ASP A 23 18.94 -1.65 28.11
C ASP A 23 19.86 -1.70 26.88
N ARG A 24 20.24 -2.91 26.42
CA ARG A 24 21.00 -3.08 25.17
C ARG A 24 20.21 -2.62 23.95
N LEU A 25 18.93 -2.95 23.88
CA LEU A 25 18.04 -2.58 22.77
C LEU A 25 17.82 -1.06 22.71
N LYS A 26 17.68 -0.41 23.88
CA LYS A 26 17.58 1.05 23.99
C LYS A 26 18.87 1.74 23.54
N ALA A 27 20.03 1.19 23.88
CA ALA A 27 21.33 1.72 23.44
C ALA A 27 21.56 1.56 21.92
N GLN A 28 21.00 0.51 21.30
CA GLN A 28 21.13 0.26 19.86
C GLN A 28 20.19 1.15 19.03
N THR A 29 18.99 1.41 19.54
CA THR A 29 17.97 2.27 18.89
C THR A 29 18.42 3.74 18.82
N GLY A 30 19.31 4.18 19.70
CA GLY A 30 19.86 5.55 19.68
C GLY A 30 20.98 5.80 18.66
N ARG A 31 21.44 4.80 17.90
CA ARG A 31 22.68 4.90 17.09
C ARG A 31 22.46 5.03 15.57
N THR A 32 21.22 5.09 15.09
CA THR A 32 20.90 5.26 13.66
C THR A 32 20.49 6.70 13.34
N SER A 33 21.39 7.66 13.53
CA SER A 33 21.35 8.94 12.85
C SER A 33 22.75 9.53 12.86
N THR A 34 23.21 10.04 11.72
CA THR A 34 24.57 10.52 11.40
C THR A 34 25.49 9.48 10.77
N ARG A 35 25.10 8.98 9.59
CA ARG A 35 26.06 8.58 8.54
C ARG A 35 26.02 9.67 7.47
N ASP A 36 26.62 10.81 7.78
CA ASP A 36 26.81 11.89 6.82
C ASP A 36 27.95 11.49 5.88
N GLY A 37 27.57 11.18 4.64
CA GLY A 37 28.47 10.75 3.58
C GLY A 37 29.23 11.94 3.01
N LYS A 38 30.38 12.27 3.61
CA LYS A 38 31.33 13.21 3.02
C LYS A 38 32.11 12.54 1.90
N THR A 39 31.56 12.57 0.69
CA THR A 39 32.31 12.38 -0.55
C THR A 39 32.06 13.56 -1.46
N ARG A 40 33.14 14.30 -1.75
CA ARG A 40 33.46 14.90 -3.06
C ARG A 40 34.80 15.60 -2.97
N HIS A 41 35.83 14.80 -3.23
CA HIS A 41 37.13 15.24 -3.69
C HIS A 41 37.10 15.17 -5.22
N GLY A 42 37.60 16.20 -5.89
CA GLY A 42 38.10 16.08 -7.26
C GLY A 42 37.49 17.06 -8.25
N GLY A 43 38.36 17.91 -8.81
CA GLY A 43 38.21 18.30 -10.21
C GLY A 43 38.44 19.75 -10.59
N ASP A 44 39.32 20.50 -9.92
CA ASP A 44 39.84 21.74 -10.52
C ASP A 44 40.76 21.38 -11.68
N SER A 45 40.32 21.72 -12.90
CA SER A 45 41.16 21.74 -14.09
C SER A 45 40.60 22.78 -15.06
N PRO A 46 41.18 24.00 -15.13
CA PRO A 46 40.98 24.85 -16.29
C PRO A 46 41.77 24.27 -17.46
N ARG A 47 40.99 23.91 -18.46
CA ARG A 47 41.34 23.37 -19.76
C ARG A 47 42.35 24.26 -20.49
N ARG A 48 43.36 23.60 -21.08
CA ARG A 48 44.44 24.17 -21.88
C ARG A 48 43.92 25.06 -23.01
N GLU A 49 44.46 26.27 -23.06
CA GLU A 49 44.49 27.17 -24.19
C GLU A 49 45.35 26.54 -25.30
N TRP A 50 44.73 26.27 -26.45
CA TRP A 50 45.41 25.94 -27.70
C TRP A 50 45.03 27.03 -28.70
N THR A 51 45.93 27.98 -28.91
CA THR A 51 45.84 29.00 -29.96
C THR A 51 46.83 28.66 -31.07
N GLU A 52 46.39 27.86 -32.03
CA GLU A 52 46.98 27.64 -33.36
C GLU A 52 45.84 27.07 -34.22
N ALA A 53 45.64 27.33 -35.51
CA ALA A 53 46.01 28.38 -36.45
C ALA A 53 45.09 28.15 -37.68
N THR A 54 44.82 29.21 -38.44
CA THR A 54 44.53 29.22 -39.90
C THR A 54 43.36 28.42 -40.50
N GLY A 55 42.46 29.18 -41.15
CA GLY A 55 42.12 29.00 -42.57
C GLY A 55 40.93 28.09 -42.93
N GLY A 56 39.92 28.66 -43.60
CA GLY A 56 38.95 27.90 -44.40
C GLY A 56 37.57 28.53 -44.52
N GLU A 57 37.31 29.20 -45.65
CA GLU A 57 35.99 29.54 -46.17
C GLU A 57 35.08 28.31 -46.36
N ASN A 58 33.82 28.44 -45.96
CA ASN A 58 32.57 27.95 -46.59
C ASN A 58 31.50 27.93 -45.50
N GLY A 59 30.36 28.61 -45.63
CA GLY A 59 29.38 28.30 -46.66
C GLY A 59 28.31 27.40 -46.04
N GLU A 60 27.28 28.03 -45.47
CA GLU A 60 25.90 27.52 -45.38
C GLU A 60 25.63 26.22 -44.61
N LYS A 61 24.99 26.37 -43.42
CA LYS A 61 23.81 25.63 -42.89
C LYS A 61 23.81 25.63 -41.36
N GLN A 62 23.55 26.80 -40.78
CA GLN A 62 23.00 26.90 -39.44
C GLN A 62 21.49 26.64 -39.54
N THR A 63 20.99 25.50 -39.03
CA THR A 63 19.61 25.32 -38.49
C THR A 63 19.26 23.87 -38.04
N ASP A 64 20.15 22.87 -38.14
CA ASP A 64 19.80 21.49 -37.73
C ASP A 64 20.35 21.04 -36.35
N GLY A 65 21.34 21.75 -35.79
CA GLY A 65 21.93 21.41 -34.48
C GLY A 65 21.07 21.78 -33.26
N GLU A 66 20.23 22.80 -33.39
CA GLU A 66 19.36 23.29 -32.30
C GLU A 66 18.11 22.40 -32.10
N ARG A 67 17.64 21.75 -33.18
CA ARG A 67 16.52 20.80 -33.11
C ARG A 67 16.98 19.46 -32.53
N GLN A 68 18.16 18.97 -32.92
CA GLN A 68 18.75 17.77 -32.33
C GLN A 68 19.04 17.92 -30.82
N SER A 69 19.37 19.12 -30.33
CA SER A 69 19.62 19.35 -28.91
C SER A 69 18.33 19.41 -28.09
N ILE A 70 17.26 20.03 -28.60
CA ILE A 70 15.94 20.04 -27.95
C ILE A 70 15.30 18.65 -27.99
N ASP A 71 15.41 17.95 -29.12
CA ASP A 71 14.90 16.57 -29.27
C ASP A 71 15.67 15.58 -28.38
N SER A 72 16.99 15.73 -28.25
CA SER A 72 17.80 14.90 -27.35
C SER A 72 17.58 15.24 -25.86
N LEU A 73 17.30 16.50 -25.51
CA LEU A 73 16.91 16.89 -24.15
C LEU A 73 15.55 16.27 -23.78
N VAL A 74 14.53 16.42 -24.61
CA VAL A 74 13.20 15.82 -24.40
C VAL A 74 13.29 14.30 -24.28
N ASN A 75 14.13 13.66 -25.11
CA ASN A 75 14.32 12.22 -25.07
C ASN A 75 15.08 11.77 -23.79
N SER A 76 16.05 12.56 -23.32
CA SER A 76 16.78 12.29 -22.07
C SER A 76 15.93 12.51 -20.82
N VAL A 77 15.03 13.50 -20.82
CA VAL A 77 14.10 13.77 -19.71
C VAL A 77 13.01 12.71 -19.68
N SER A 78 12.47 12.30 -20.84
CA SER A 78 11.50 11.19 -20.93
C SER A 78 12.11 9.86 -20.48
N SER A 79 13.37 9.61 -20.83
CA SER A 79 14.13 8.46 -20.34
C SER A 79 14.28 8.46 -18.82
N GLN A 80 14.63 9.59 -18.20
CA GLN A 80 14.80 9.70 -16.75
C GLN A 80 13.48 9.56 -15.99
N VAL A 81 12.39 10.13 -16.51
CA VAL A 81 11.05 9.97 -15.93
C VAL A 81 10.57 8.52 -16.07
N ALA A 82 10.85 7.84 -17.19
CA ALA A 82 10.51 6.44 -17.36
C ALA A 82 11.26 5.52 -16.37
N THR A 83 12.53 5.81 -16.09
CA THR A 83 13.31 5.08 -15.08
C THR A 83 12.74 5.31 -13.67
N LEU A 84 12.42 6.55 -13.28
CA LEU A 84 11.82 6.84 -11.98
C LEU A 84 10.45 6.17 -11.79
N VAL A 85 9.59 6.21 -12.81
CA VAL A 85 8.27 5.55 -12.76
C VAL A 85 8.42 4.02 -12.67
N HIS A 86 9.37 3.44 -13.42
CA HIS A 86 9.66 2.02 -13.32
C HIS A 86 10.11 1.63 -11.91
N ASP A 87 11.02 2.41 -11.33
CA ASP A 87 11.55 2.16 -9.98
C ASP A 87 10.47 2.31 -8.91
N GLU A 88 9.61 3.32 -9.00
CA GLU A 88 8.47 3.53 -8.10
C GLU A 88 7.46 2.37 -8.19
N VAL A 89 7.21 1.86 -9.42
CA VAL A 89 6.33 0.71 -9.67
C VAL A 89 6.95 -0.58 -9.13
N GLU A 90 8.25 -0.78 -9.30
CA GLU A 90 8.95 -1.95 -8.78
C GLU A 90 8.95 -1.96 -7.25
N TYR A 91 9.16 -0.79 -6.65
CA TYR A 91 9.09 -0.60 -5.21
C TYR A 91 7.67 -0.79 -4.68
N ALA A 92 6.66 -0.23 -5.34
CA ALA A 92 5.25 -0.43 -5.00
C ALA A 92 4.86 -1.91 -5.09
N LYS A 93 5.34 -2.63 -6.11
CA LYS A 93 5.10 -4.07 -6.29
C LYS A 93 5.80 -4.89 -5.21
N ALA A 94 7.02 -4.54 -4.81
CA ALA A 94 7.74 -5.19 -3.72
C ALA A 94 7.04 -4.95 -2.37
N ASN A 95 6.60 -3.72 -2.10
CA ASN A 95 5.88 -3.36 -0.89
C ASN A 95 4.51 -4.08 -0.80
N VAL A 96 3.77 -4.15 -1.92
CA VAL A 96 2.54 -4.94 -2.02
C VAL A 96 2.83 -6.42 -1.76
N LYS A 97 3.86 -7.01 -2.38
CA LYS A 97 4.24 -8.40 -2.12
C LYS A 97 4.65 -8.66 -0.67
N ALA A 98 5.34 -7.72 -0.04
CA ALA A 98 5.71 -7.80 1.37
C ALA A 98 4.51 -7.63 2.33
N ALA A 99 3.44 -6.97 1.87
CA ALA A 99 2.19 -6.81 2.63
C ALA A 99 1.27 -8.05 2.56
N ILE A 100 1.31 -8.82 1.46
CA ILE A 100 0.51 -10.05 1.27
C ILE A 100 0.59 -11.02 2.45
N PRO A 101 1.78 -11.49 2.89
CA PRO A 101 1.88 -12.49 3.97
C PRO A 101 1.51 -11.94 5.35
N LYS A 102 1.52 -10.62 5.55
CA LYS A 102 1.08 -10.00 6.81
C LYS A 102 -0.44 -9.91 6.89
N LEU A 103 -1.11 -9.84 5.75
CA LEU A 103 -2.57 -9.83 5.64
C LEU A 103 -3.20 -11.21 5.78
N THR A 104 -2.45 -12.31 5.55
CA THR A 104 -3.01 -13.67 5.59
C THR A 104 -3.38 -14.10 7.00
N VAL A 105 -2.50 -13.90 7.99
CA VAL A 105 -2.77 -14.32 9.37
C VAL A 105 -3.91 -13.53 9.97
N GLY A 106 -3.90 -12.20 9.80
CA GLY A 106 -5.00 -11.33 10.21
C GLY A 106 -6.30 -11.65 9.49
N GLY A 107 -6.24 -11.92 8.17
CA GLY A 107 -7.39 -12.27 7.36
C GLY A 107 -8.05 -13.58 7.78
N VAL A 108 -7.26 -14.63 8.08
CA VAL A 108 -7.79 -15.91 8.56
C VAL A 108 -8.44 -15.76 9.94
N LEU A 109 -7.82 -15.01 10.86
CA LEU A 109 -8.38 -14.78 12.18
C LEU A 109 -9.69 -13.97 12.12
N VAL A 110 -9.74 -12.94 11.27
CA VAL A 110 -10.96 -12.15 11.06
C VAL A 110 -12.06 -13.00 10.40
N ALA A 111 -11.71 -13.86 9.44
CA ALA A 111 -12.67 -14.77 8.82
C ALA A 111 -13.21 -15.80 9.83
N ALA A 112 -12.34 -16.37 10.66
CA ALA A 112 -12.73 -17.28 11.73
C ALA A 112 -13.64 -16.58 12.76
N ALA A 113 -13.25 -15.38 13.21
CA ALA A 113 -14.06 -14.58 14.12
C ALA A 113 -15.42 -14.20 13.52
N ALA A 114 -15.48 -13.87 12.23
CA ALA A 114 -16.73 -13.61 11.53
C ALA A 114 -17.63 -14.87 11.50
N LEU A 115 -17.06 -16.03 11.17
CA LEU A 115 -17.80 -17.29 11.15
C LEU A 115 -18.34 -17.66 12.54
N THR A 116 -17.47 -17.64 13.56
CA THR A 116 -17.87 -17.90 14.95
C THR A 116 -18.89 -16.87 15.44
N GLY A 117 -18.72 -15.60 15.07
CA GLY A 117 -19.65 -14.53 15.37
C GLY A 117 -21.05 -14.76 14.80
N ILE A 118 -21.15 -15.31 13.57
CA ILE A 118 -22.44 -15.68 12.97
C ILE A 118 -23.15 -16.77 13.81
N PHE A 119 -22.41 -17.81 14.24
CA PHE A 119 -22.98 -18.86 15.09
C PHE A 119 -23.41 -18.33 16.46
N ALA A 120 -22.59 -17.51 17.10
CA ALA A 120 -22.91 -16.88 18.38
C ALA A 120 -24.15 -15.97 18.26
N PHE A 121 -24.23 -15.17 17.20
CA PHE A 121 -25.38 -14.32 16.92
C PHE A 121 -26.65 -15.15 16.71
N ALA A 122 -26.59 -16.25 15.95
CA ALA A 122 -27.71 -17.15 15.77
C ALA A 122 -28.22 -17.74 17.10
N MET A 123 -27.31 -18.16 18.00
CA MET A 123 -27.68 -18.65 19.35
C MET A 123 -28.36 -17.58 20.21
N ILE A 124 -27.90 -16.33 20.14
CA ILE A 124 -28.52 -15.19 20.84
C ILE A 124 -29.94 -14.98 20.32
N LEU A 125 -30.14 -14.98 19.00
CA LEU A 125 -31.48 -14.85 18.41
C LEU A 125 -32.40 -15.99 18.83
N MET A 126 -31.88 -17.22 18.88
CA MET A 126 -32.67 -18.36 19.31
C MET A 126 -33.08 -18.25 20.78
N THR A 127 -32.19 -17.71 21.63
CA THR A 127 -32.50 -17.37 23.02
C THR A 127 -33.62 -16.33 23.08
N PHE A 128 -33.56 -15.26 22.30
CA PHE A 128 -34.63 -14.25 22.26
C PHE A 128 -35.98 -14.83 21.85
N VAL A 129 -36.01 -15.68 20.81
CA VAL A 129 -37.23 -16.36 20.39
C VAL A 129 -37.77 -17.23 21.52
N HIS A 130 -36.92 -17.96 22.23
CA HIS A 130 -37.33 -18.84 23.33
C HIS A 130 -37.89 -18.05 24.53
N VAL A 131 -37.26 -16.92 24.87
CA VAL A 131 -37.74 -16.02 25.92
C VAL A 131 -39.09 -15.42 25.56
N LEU A 132 -39.30 -14.98 24.31
CA LEU A 132 -40.60 -14.47 23.86
C LEU A 132 -41.66 -15.57 23.78
N ALA A 133 -41.27 -16.79 23.40
CA ALA A 133 -42.17 -17.94 23.32
C ALA A 133 -42.74 -18.35 24.69
N ALA A 134 -42.14 -17.91 25.80
CA ALA A 134 -42.72 -18.07 27.13
C ALA A 134 -43.97 -17.20 27.35
N PHE A 135 -44.13 -16.11 26.60
CA PHE A 135 -45.24 -15.16 26.73
C PHE A 135 -46.22 -15.19 25.55
N LEU A 136 -45.80 -15.64 24.37
CA LEU A 136 -46.60 -15.68 23.14
C LEU A 136 -46.40 -17.00 22.37
N PRO A 137 -47.29 -17.35 21.42
CA PRO A 137 -47.07 -18.50 20.55
C PRO A 137 -45.74 -18.45 19.80
N MET A 138 -45.14 -19.63 19.57
CA MET A 138 -43.83 -19.76 18.93
C MET A 138 -43.76 -19.01 17.58
N TRP A 139 -44.82 -19.11 16.76
CA TRP A 139 -44.88 -18.43 15.46
C TRP A 139 -44.82 -16.90 15.56
N ALA A 140 -45.46 -16.30 16.57
CA ALA A 140 -45.46 -14.85 16.78
C ALA A 140 -44.08 -14.35 17.24
N SER A 141 -43.38 -15.16 18.04
CA SER A 141 -42.03 -14.85 18.53
C SER A 141 -41.02 -14.73 17.39
N PHE A 142 -41.07 -15.64 16.41
CA PHE A 142 -40.23 -15.55 15.20
C PHE A 142 -40.53 -14.29 14.37
N LEU A 143 -41.80 -13.92 14.21
CA LEU A 143 -42.17 -12.72 13.46
C LEU A 143 -41.69 -11.43 14.14
N ILE A 144 -41.81 -11.32 15.46
CA ILE A 144 -41.39 -10.14 16.21
C ILE A 144 -39.86 -9.98 16.13
N VAL A 145 -39.11 -11.04 16.43
CA VAL A 145 -37.63 -11.00 16.38
C VAL A 145 -37.17 -10.70 14.94
N GLY A 146 -37.79 -11.33 13.94
CA GLY A 146 -37.52 -11.08 12.53
C GLY A 146 -37.80 -9.62 12.11
N ALA A 147 -38.91 -9.03 12.56
CA ALA A 147 -39.26 -7.65 12.26
C ALA A 147 -38.26 -6.65 12.90
N VAL A 148 -37.85 -6.91 14.15
CA VAL A 148 -36.83 -6.09 14.84
C VAL A 148 -35.48 -6.14 14.11
N LEU A 149 -35.11 -7.30 13.56
CA LEU A 149 -33.88 -7.46 12.76
C LEU A 149 -33.97 -6.85 11.37
N LEU A 150 -35.16 -6.82 10.76
CA LEU A 150 -35.37 -6.26 9.43
C LEU A 150 -35.09 -4.77 9.36
N LEU A 151 -35.38 -4.02 10.43
CA LEU A 151 -35.10 -2.58 10.50
C LEU A 151 -33.62 -2.23 10.31
N PRO A 152 -32.67 -2.71 11.16
CA PRO A 152 -31.26 -2.45 10.96
C PRO A 152 -30.73 -3.10 9.68
N THR A 153 -31.22 -4.29 9.32
CA THR A 153 -30.81 -4.98 8.07
C THR A 153 -31.15 -4.15 6.83
N GLY A 154 -32.34 -3.56 6.78
CA GLY A 154 -32.75 -2.65 5.70
C GLY A 154 -31.86 -1.42 5.62
N ILE A 155 -31.53 -0.80 6.77
CA ILE A 155 -30.63 0.35 6.83
C ILE A 155 -29.23 -0.04 6.33
N PHE A 156 -28.66 -1.14 6.83
CA PHE A 156 -27.35 -1.61 6.39
C PHE A 156 -27.33 -1.99 4.90
N ALA A 157 -28.39 -2.59 4.37
CA ALA A 157 -28.50 -2.91 2.94
C ALA A 157 -28.52 -1.63 2.09
N LEU A 158 -29.24 -0.59 2.52
CA LEU A 158 -29.28 0.69 1.83
C LEU A 158 -27.94 1.42 1.87
N LEU A 159 -27.32 1.55 3.06
CA LEU A 159 -26.04 2.22 3.23
C LEU A 159 -24.90 1.43 2.55
N GLY A 160 -24.86 0.11 2.78
CA GLY A 160 -23.89 -0.80 2.20
C GLY A 160 -24.00 -0.83 0.67
N GLY A 161 -25.21 -0.91 0.13
CA GLY A 161 -25.46 -0.86 -1.31
C GLY A 161 -24.92 0.41 -1.96
N ARG A 162 -25.08 1.57 -1.30
CA ARG A 162 -24.52 2.85 -1.79
C ARG A 162 -22.99 2.83 -1.80
N LYS A 163 -22.36 2.32 -0.74
CA LYS A 163 -20.90 2.22 -0.63
C LYS A 163 -20.30 1.22 -1.62
N LEU A 164 -20.94 0.07 -1.82
CA LEU A 164 -20.54 -0.93 -2.82
C LEU A 164 -20.67 -0.39 -4.25
N LYS A 165 -21.72 0.40 -4.54
CA LYS A 165 -21.90 1.04 -5.85
C LYS A 165 -20.79 2.05 -6.14
N ALA A 166 -20.41 2.85 -5.13
CA ALA A 166 -19.29 3.78 -5.22
C ALA A 166 -17.95 3.06 -5.47
N LEU A 167 -17.70 1.96 -4.75
CA LEU A 167 -16.49 1.16 -4.94
C LEU A 167 -16.44 0.53 -6.36
N LYS A 168 -17.56 -0.05 -6.83
CA LYS A 168 -17.64 -0.61 -8.19
C LYS A 168 -17.39 0.45 -9.27
N ALA A 169 -17.95 1.66 -9.11
CA ALA A 169 -17.70 2.75 -10.05
C ALA A 169 -16.22 3.13 -10.12
N HIS A 170 -15.53 3.17 -8.96
CA HIS A 170 -14.10 3.44 -8.90
C HIS A 170 -13.26 2.35 -9.57
N LEU A 171 -13.59 1.08 -9.33
CA LEU A 171 -12.93 -0.07 -9.96
C LEU A 171 -13.17 -0.13 -11.47
N ALA A 172 -14.38 0.23 -11.93
CA ALA A 172 -14.71 0.30 -13.35
C ALA A 172 -13.92 1.41 -14.07
N SER A 173 -13.75 2.56 -13.41
CA SER A 173 -12.90 3.65 -13.94
C SER A 173 -11.47 3.16 -14.20
N LEU A 174 -10.83 2.52 -13.21
CA LEU A 174 -9.47 2.00 -13.35
C LEU A 174 -9.32 0.98 -14.49
N SER A 175 -10.31 0.10 -14.67
CA SER A 175 -10.30 -0.88 -15.76
C SER A 175 -10.47 -0.21 -17.13
N SER A 176 -11.31 0.83 -17.21
CA SER A 176 -11.49 1.60 -18.44
C SER A 176 -10.27 2.44 -18.83
N LEU A 177 -9.51 2.98 -17.86
CA LEU A 177 -8.26 3.69 -18.14
C LEU A 177 -7.24 2.80 -18.84
N GLY A 178 -7.02 1.57 -18.36
CA GLY A 178 -6.11 0.61 -19.00
C GLY A 178 -6.54 0.23 -20.42
N ALA A 179 -7.85 0.05 -20.63
CA ALA A 179 -8.40 -0.27 -21.94
C ALA A 179 -8.27 0.89 -22.95
N ASN A 180 -8.41 2.13 -22.50
CA ASN A 180 -8.25 3.32 -23.34
C ASN A 180 -6.77 3.56 -23.69
N LEU A 181 -5.86 3.42 -22.72
CA LEU A 181 -4.41 3.51 -22.96
C LEU A 181 -3.93 2.47 -23.98
N ALA A 182 -4.44 1.23 -23.91
CA ALA A 182 -4.12 0.20 -24.91
C ALA A 182 -4.62 0.56 -26.32
N LYS A 183 -5.78 1.21 -26.43
CA LYS A 183 -6.30 1.73 -27.71
C LYS A 183 -5.45 2.87 -28.25
N ASP A 184 -5.06 3.82 -27.40
CA ASP A 184 -4.26 4.98 -27.81
C ASP A 184 -2.87 4.56 -28.30
N VAL A 185 -2.24 3.60 -27.62
CA VAL A 185 -0.94 3.03 -28.04
C VAL A 185 -1.07 2.26 -29.37
N ALA A 186 -2.15 1.50 -29.54
CA ALA A 186 -2.40 0.79 -30.80
C ALA A 186 -2.66 1.76 -31.97
N ALA A 187 -3.35 2.88 -31.71
CA ALA A 187 -3.61 3.92 -32.71
C ALA A 187 -2.31 4.61 -33.15
N ILE A 188 -1.43 4.98 -32.19
CA ILE A 188 -0.12 5.57 -32.48
C ILE A 188 0.75 4.61 -33.29
N LYS A 189 0.78 3.32 -32.90
CA LYS A 189 1.56 2.30 -33.61
C LYS A 189 1.10 2.11 -35.07
N ASN A 190 -0.21 2.20 -35.33
CA ASN A 190 -0.75 2.11 -36.68
C ASN A 190 -0.54 3.40 -37.49
N GLY A 191 -0.57 4.56 -36.83
CA GLY A 191 -0.27 5.85 -37.46
C GLY A 191 1.17 5.96 -37.95
N MET A 192 2.14 5.34 -37.27
CA MET A 192 3.55 5.32 -37.68
C MET A 192 3.88 4.34 -38.81
N LYS A 193 2.94 3.48 -39.21
CA LYS A 193 3.16 2.45 -40.24
C LYS A 193 2.65 2.86 -41.63
N LYS A 194 2.19 4.11 -41.78
CA LYS A 194 1.62 4.68 -43.00
C LYS A 194 2.47 5.85 -43.45
#